data_AF-A0A0M9Y937-F1
#
_entry.id   AF-A0A0M9Y937-F1
#
_cell.length_a   1.000
_cell.length_b   1.000
_cell.length_c   1.000
_cell.angle_alpha   90.00
_cell.angle_beta   90.00
_cell.angle_gamma   90.00
#
_symmetry.space_group_name_H-M   'P 1'
#
loop_
_entity.id
_entity.type
_entity.pdbx_description
1 polymer ?
#
loop_
_entity_poly.entity_id
_entity_poly.type
_entity_poly.pdbx_seq_one_letter_code
_entity_poly.pdbx_strand_id
1 'polypeptide(L)' 'RTDNPDTAFVPDEIVDRFCLLGPPQAHIEKLKALRDLGVDQFALYAMHDAREEVIDAYGQQVIPALH' A
#
# COMPACT_ATOMS: atom_id res chain seq x y z
N ARG A 1 18.01 0.98 9.76
CA ARG A 1 18.28 -0.12 8.81
C ARG A 1 18.37 -1.39 9.65
N THR A 2 17.31 -2.16 9.71
CA THR A 2 17.20 -3.37 10.55
C THR A 2 18.04 -4.47 9.92
N ASP A 3 19.12 -4.85 10.60
CA ASP A 3 20.06 -5.88 10.21
C ASP A 3 19.49 -7.26 10.60
N ASN A 4 18.45 -7.71 9.89
CA ASN A 4 17.92 -9.07 10.04
C ASN A 4 18.56 -9.97 8.97
N PRO A 5 19.25 -11.06 9.34
CA PRO A 5 20.14 -11.80 8.45
C PRO A 5 19.44 -12.64 7.37
N ASP A 6 18.11 -12.57 7.25
CA ASP A 6 17.41 -13.25 6.16
C ASP A 6 16.14 -12.50 5.75
N THR A 7 16.23 -11.66 4.72
CA THR A 7 15.05 -11.09 4.06
C THR A 7 14.39 -12.10 3.12
N ALA A 8 14.99 -13.27 2.85
CA ALA A 8 14.40 -14.31 2.00
C ALA A 8 13.25 -15.07 2.68
N PHE A 9 13.04 -14.87 3.99
CA PHE A 9 11.88 -15.42 4.70
C PHE A 9 10.55 -14.86 4.18
N VAL A 10 10.55 -13.66 3.58
CA VAL A 10 9.37 -13.06 2.94
C VAL A 10 9.72 -12.74 1.49
N PRO A 11 9.44 -13.67 0.55
CA PRO A 11 9.67 -13.43 -0.88
C PRO A 11 8.90 -12.21 -1.40
N ASP A 12 9.43 -11.59 -2.46
CA ASP A 12 8.79 -10.43 -3.11
C ASP A 12 7.35 -10.72 -3.51
N GLU A 13 7.04 -11.93 -3.98
CA GLU A 13 5.68 -12.33 -4.32
C GLU A 13 4.71 -12.31 -3.12
N ILE A 14 5.19 -12.56 -1.91
CA ILE A 14 4.39 -12.46 -0.69
C ILE A 14 4.16 -10.99 -0.36
N VAL A 15 5.20 -10.16 -0.45
CA VAL A 15 5.08 -8.70 -0.25
C VAL A 15 4.09 -8.11 -1.26
N ASP A 16 4.21 -8.46 -2.53
CA ASP A 16 3.41 -7.88 -3.60
C ASP A 16 1.94 -8.29 -3.50
N ARG A 17 1.66 -9.50 -2.99
CA ARG A 17 0.29 -9.96 -2.73
C ARG A 17 -0.32 -9.31 -1.50
N PHE A 18 0.40 -9.30 -0.38
CA PHE A 18 -0.18 -8.98 0.93
C PHE A 18 0.09 -7.56 1.43
N CYS A 19 1.02 -6.83 0.83
CA CYS A 19 1.37 -5.47 1.21
C CYS A 19 0.93 -4.44 0.16
N LEU A 20 0.85 -3.19 0.58
CA LEU A 20 0.61 -2.04 -0.29
C LEU A 20 1.73 -1.04 0.00
N LEU A 21 2.75 -1.03 -0.86
CA LEU A 21 4.01 -0.33 -0.65
C LEU A 21 4.44 0.39 -1.95
N GLY A 22 5.34 1.35 -1.81
CA GLY A 22 5.92 2.10 -2.92
C GLY A 22 5.29 3.49 -3.12
N PRO A 23 5.42 4.09 -4.31
CA PRO A 23 4.86 5.40 -4.59
C PRO A 23 3.33 5.36 -4.70
N PRO A 24 2.63 6.51 -4.58
CA PRO A 24 1.18 6.59 -4.70
C PRO A 24 0.60 5.92 -5.95
N GLN A 25 1.31 5.97 -7.09
CA GLN A 25 0.88 5.32 -8.35
C GLN A 25 0.73 3.80 -8.21
N ALA A 26 1.69 3.13 -7.55
CA ALA A 26 1.61 1.68 -7.32
C ALA A 26 0.40 1.31 -6.45
N HIS A 27 0.09 2.17 -5.48
CA HIS A 27 -1.08 2.00 -4.64
C HIS A 27 -2.37 2.15 -5.44
N ILE A 28 -2.46 3.18 -6.28
CA ILE A 28 -3.62 3.44 -7.14
C ILE A 28 -3.87 2.27 -8.10
N GLU A 29 -2.83 1.75 -8.75
CA GLU A 29 -2.95 0.61 -9.67
C GLU A 29 -3.53 -0.62 -8.97
N LYS A 30 -2.97 -0.98 -7.81
CA LYS A 30 -3.46 -2.12 -7.03
C LYS A 30 -4.88 -1.92 -6.50
N LEU A 31 -5.21 -0.73 -6.00
CA LEU A 31 -6.55 -0.42 -5.49
C LEU A 31 -7.61 -0.44 -6.60
N LYS A 32 -7.28 0.05 -7.82
CA LYS A 32 -8.16 -0.06 -8.98
C LYS A 32 -8.40 -1.51 -9.38
N ALA A 33 -7.34 -2.33 -9.44
CA ALA A 33 -7.48 -3.75 -9.75
C ALA A 33 -8.38 -4.48 -8.73
N LEU A 34 -8.24 -4.18 -7.43
CA LEU A 34 -9.10 -4.74 -6.39
C LEU A 34 -10.55 -4.25 -6.49
N ARG A 35 -10.75 -2.96 -6.79
CA ARG A 35 -12.09 -2.41 -7.03
C ARG A 35 -12.78 -3.08 -8.21
N ASP A 36 -12.06 -3.31 -9.31
CA ASP A 36 -12.60 -3.96 -10.50
C ASP A 36 -12.98 -5.43 -10.23
N LEU A 37 -12.44 -6.03 -9.15
CA LEU A 37 -12.86 -7.33 -8.60
C LEU A 37 -14.05 -7.26 -7.62
N GLY A 38 -14.61 -6.07 -7.40
CA GLY A 38 -15.78 -5.83 -6.54
C GLY A 38 -15.47 -5.39 -5.11
N VAL A 39 -14.26 -4.92 -4.82
CA VAL A 39 -13.94 -4.35 -3.49
C VAL A 39 -14.41 -2.90 -3.41
N ASP A 40 -15.34 -2.62 -2.50
CA ASP A 40 -15.94 -1.29 -2.32
C ASP A 40 -15.38 -0.50 -1.12
N GLN A 41 -14.65 -1.16 -0.22
CA GLN A 41 -14.08 -0.52 0.97
C GLN A 41 -12.65 -1.00 1.21
N PHE A 42 -11.75 -0.05 1.45
CA PHE A 42 -10.35 -0.32 1.80
C PHE A 42 -10.05 0.20 3.20
N ALA A 43 -9.48 -0.67 4.05
CA ALA A 43 -8.95 -0.31 5.35
C ALA A 43 -7.42 -0.39 5.31
N LEU A 44 -6.76 0.74 5.60
CA LEU A 44 -5.30 0.86 5.52
C LEU A 44 -4.66 0.70 6.89
N TYR A 45 -3.66 -0.19 6.97
CA TYR A 45 -2.88 -0.39 8.18
C TYR A 45 -1.60 0.47 8.16
N ALA A 46 -1.69 1.69 8.68
CA ALA A 46 -0.58 2.64 8.75
C ALA A 46 0.11 2.62 10.13
N MET A 47 0.73 1.50 10.50
CA MET A 47 1.47 1.34 11.76
C MET A 47 2.98 1.55 11.53
N HIS A 48 3.37 2.78 11.20
CA HIS A 48 4.76 3.22 11.13
C HIS A 48 4.88 4.70 11.50
N ASP A 49 6.11 5.19 11.69
CA ASP A 49 6.40 6.50 12.27
C ASP A 49 5.90 7.70 11.43
N ALA A 50 5.70 7.50 10.12
CA ALA A 50 5.32 8.55 9.15
C ALA A 50 3.81 8.52 8.81
N ARG A 51 2.95 8.22 9.79
CA ARG A 51 1.51 8.05 9.57
C ARG A 51 0.83 9.30 9.00
N GLU A 52 1.17 10.49 9.49
CA GLU A 52 0.55 11.74 9.03
C GLU A 52 0.89 12.03 7.56
N GLU A 53 2.14 11.87 7.16
CA GLU A 53 2.58 12.04 5.76
C GLU A 53 1.85 11.07 4.83
N VAL A 54 1.61 9.83 5.27
CA VAL A 54 0.82 8.86 4.49
C VAL A 54 -0.64 9.29 4.38
N ILE A 55 -1.25 9.80 5.45
CA ILE A 55 -2.63 10.31 5.41
C ILE A 55 -2.73 11.46 4.40
N ASP A 56 -1.80 12.41 4.44
CA ASP A 56 -1.77 13.55 3.52
C ASP A 56 -1.58 13.10 2.07
N ALA A 57 -0.64 12.18 1.81
CA ALA A 57 -0.43 11.62 0.48
C ALA A 57 -1.68 10.91 -0.06
N TYR A 58 -2.40 10.18 0.79
CA TYR A 58 -3.65 9.52 0.39
C TYR A 58 -4.76 10.52 0.09
N GLY A 59 -4.91 11.57 0.91
CA GLY A 59 -5.89 12.62 0.69
C GLY A 59 -5.63 13.41 -0.59
N GLN A 60 -4.37 13.69 -0.92
CA GLN A 60 -3.98 14.52 -2.06
C GLN A 60 -3.87 13.74 -3.38
N GLN A 61 -3.44 12.49 -3.35
CA GLN A 61 -3.03 11.76 -4.56
C GLN A 61 -3.80 10.46 -4.79
N VAL A 62 -4.06 9.67 -3.75
CA VAL A 62 -4.63 8.33 -3.92
C VAL A 62 -6.15 8.36 -4.00
N ILE A 63 -6.82 8.92 -2.98
CA ILE A 63 -8.28 8.95 -2.91
C ILE A 63 -8.89 9.65 -4.14
N PRO A 64 -8.42 10.85 -4.57
CA PRO A 64 -8.95 11.52 -5.76
C PRO A 64 -8.91 10.68 -7.06
N ALA A 65 -7.97 9.73 -7.16
CA ALA A 65 -7.81 8.88 -8.34
C ALA A 65 -8.71 7.63 -8.35
N LEU A 66 -9.47 7.40 -7.26
CA LEU A 66 -10.38 6.26 -7.09
C LEU A 66 -11.86 6.62 -7.25
N HIS A 67 -12.19 7.91 -7.32
CA HIS A 67 -13.52 8.42 -7.67
C HIS A 67 -13.87 8.17 -9.14
#